data_AF-A0AA43Z5Y6-F1
#
_entry.id   AF-A0AA43Z5Y6-F1
#
_cell.length_a   1.000
_cell.length_b   1.000
_cell.length_c   1.000
_cell.angle_alpha   90.00
_cell.angle_beta   90.00
_cell.angle_gamma   90.00
#
_symmetry.space_group_name_H-M   'P 1'
#
loop_
_entity.id
_entity.type
_entity.pdbx_description
1 polymer ?
#
loop_
_entity_poly.entity_id
_entity_poly.type
_entity_poly.pdbx_seq_one_letter_code
_entity_poly.pdbx_strand_id
1 'polypeptide(L)'
;MTDFQRCQPAATGSACPEKGPALQLTLRHLELIRTAQQALHRATDQTSTTAERSAALADWQTAAERLAVALVARLESIEEDHP
;
A
#
# COMPACT_ATOMS: atom_id res chain seq x y z
N MET A 1 -38.43 -17.44 30.05
CA MET A 1 -37.13 -16.80 29.77
C MET A 1 -36.23 -17.87 29.15
N THR A 2 -36.44 -18.17 27.87
CA THR A 2 -35.78 -19.32 27.20
C THR A 2 -35.59 -19.01 25.71
N ASP A 3 -35.02 -17.84 25.42
CA ASP A 3 -34.55 -17.46 24.07
C ASP A 3 -33.05 -17.75 23.92
N PHE A 4 -32.65 -19.02 24.06
CA PHE A 4 -31.26 -19.43 23.81
C PHE A 4 -31.15 -20.62 22.84
N GLN A 5 -32.16 -20.86 22.01
CA GLN A 5 -32.12 -21.85 20.92
C GLN A 5 -31.69 -21.26 19.56
N ARG A 6 -30.71 -20.35 19.54
CA ARG A 6 -30.09 -19.87 18.29
C ARG A 6 -28.58 -19.75 18.41
N CYS A 7 -27.91 -20.88 18.57
CA CYS A 7 -26.53 -20.98 18.12
C CYS A 7 -26.50 -21.97 16.95
N GLN A 8 -26.62 -21.41 15.74
CA GLN A 8 -26.44 -22.13 14.47
C GLN A 8 -25.06 -22.82 14.43
N PRO A 9 -24.95 -24.07 13.95
CA PRO A 9 -23.66 -24.76 13.79
C PRO A 9 -22.76 -24.18 12.69
N ALA A 10 -23.14 -23.08 12.03
CA ALA A 10 -22.38 -22.51 10.91
C ALA A 10 -21.09 -21.77 11.34
N ALA A 11 -20.86 -21.60 12.64
CA ALA A 11 -19.72 -20.85 13.18
C ALA A 11 -18.49 -21.70 13.55
N THR A 12 -18.45 -22.99 13.18
CA THR A 12 -17.28 -23.86 13.38
C THR A 12 -16.44 -24.08 12.12
N GLY A 13 -16.82 -23.51 10.98
CA GLY A 13 -15.91 -23.39 9.84
C GLY A 13 -14.88 -22.31 10.13
N SER A 14 -13.60 -22.57 9.87
CA SER A 14 -12.55 -21.55 9.81
C SER A 14 -12.96 -20.47 8.81
N ALA A 15 -13.65 -19.42 9.28
CA ALA A 15 -14.12 -18.31 8.46
C ALA A 15 -13.02 -17.30 8.14
N CYS A 16 -11.77 -17.59 8.50
CA CYS A 16 -10.63 -16.85 8.01
C CYS A 16 -10.10 -17.57 6.77
N PRO A 17 -10.28 -17.06 5.54
CA PRO A 17 -9.40 -17.44 4.46
C PRO A 17 -7.97 -17.23 4.97
N GLU A 18 -7.08 -18.19 4.70
CA GLU A 18 -5.68 -18.04 5.07
C GLU A 18 -5.22 -16.67 4.60
N LYS A 19 -4.73 -15.84 5.53
CA LYS A 19 -4.20 -14.53 5.17
C LYS A 19 -3.08 -14.82 4.18
N GLY A 20 -3.27 -14.38 2.93
CA GLY A 20 -2.23 -14.45 1.91
C GLY A 20 -0.93 -13.82 2.44
N PRO A 21 0.20 -14.10 1.76
CA PRO A 21 1.51 -13.64 2.22
C PRO A 21 1.46 -12.14 2.54
N ALA A 22 1.73 -11.79 3.79
CA ALA A 22 1.72 -10.40 4.22
C ALA A 22 2.73 -9.62 3.38
N LEU A 23 2.32 -8.50 2.78
CA LEU A 23 3.21 -7.64 2.01
C LEU A 23 4.27 -7.05 2.94
N GLN A 24 5.45 -7.67 2.96
CA GLN A 24 6.58 -7.19 3.75
C GLN A 24 7.29 -6.09 2.98
N LEU A 25 7.06 -4.85 3.38
CA LEU A 25 7.76 -3.68 2.87
C LEU A 25 9.09 -3.51 3.61
N THR A 26 10.18 -3.48 2.84
CA THR A 26 11.51 -3.16 3.37
C THR A 26 11.65 -1.66 3.68
N LEU A 27 12.69 -1.28 4.44
CA LEU A 27 13.00 0.13 4.71
C LEU A 27 13.09 0.98 3.43
N ARG A 28 13.69 0.42 2.36
CA ARG A 28 13.77 1.06 1.05
C ARG A 28 12.39 1.42 0.46
N HIS A 29 11.41 0.53 0.59
CA HIS A 29 10.04 0.81 0.13
C HIS A 29 9.40 1.94 0.95
N LEU A 30 9.60 1.94 2.26
CA LEU A 30 9.09 3.00 3.15
C LEU A 30 9.71 4.36 2.84
N GLU A 31 11.00 4.40 2.52
CA GLU A 31 11.68 5.62 2.07
C GLU A 31 11.08 6.13 0.76
N LEU A 32 10.88 5.27 -0.23
CA LEU A 32 10.24 5.63 -1.51
C LEU A 32 8.83 6.17 -1.31
N ILE A 33 8.03 5.55 -0.44
CA ILE A 33 6.69 6.02 -0.07
C ILE A 33 6.75 7.42 0.54
N ARG A 34 7.65 7.65 1.50
CA ARG A 34 7.80 8.96 2.16
C ARG A 34 8.24 10.03 1.17
N THR A 35 9.21 9.73 0.31
CA THR A 35 9.68 10.68 -0.72
C THR A 35 8.55 11.04 -1.69
N ALA A 36 7.80 10.05 -2.17
CA ALA A 36 6.65 10.29 -3.04
C ALA A 36 5.57 11.12 -2.33
N GLN A 37 5.25 10.81 -1.07
CA GLN A 37 4.27 11.56 -0.28
C GLN A 37 4.69 13.03 -0.10
N GLN A 38 5.95 13.28 0.24
CA GLN A 38 6.46 14.64 0.42
C GLN A 38 6.49 15.45 -0.87
N ALA A 39 6.81 14.81 -2.00
CA ALA A 39 6.78 15.45 -3.31
C ALA A 39 5.34 15.78 -3.73
N LEU A 40 4.39 14.86 -3.51
CA LEU A 40 2.97 15.10 -3.79
C LEU A 40 2.44 16.26 -2.97
N HIS A 41 2.76 16.29 -1.67
CA HIS A 41 2.33 17.36 -0.78
C HIS A 41 2.76 18.73 -1.33
N ARG A 42 4.04 18.87 -1.72
CA ARG A 42 4.58 20.09 -2.35
C ARG A 42 3.92 20.41 -3.70
N ALA A 43 3.65 19.40 -4.53
CA ALA A 43 2.99 19.60 -5.83
C ALA A 43 1.54 20.12 -5.68
N THR A 44 0.87 19.75 -4.59
CA THR A 44 -0.52 20.14 -4.30
C THR A 44 -0.66 21.34 -3.39
N ASP A 45 0.44 21.90 -2.88
CA ASP A 45 0.43 23.02 -1.97
C ASP A 45 -0.06 24.30 -2.68
N GLN A 46 -1.25 24.77 -2.29
CA GLN A 46 -1.88 25.95 -2.89
C GLN A 46 -1.17 27.26 -2.54
N THR A 47 -0.27 27.25 -1.55
CA THR A 47 0.53 28.42 -1.16
C THR A 47 1.80 28.57 -2.02
N SER A 48 2.19 27.51 -2.73
CA SER A 48 3.34 27.48 -3.63
C SER A 48 3.02 28.10 -4.99
N THR A 49 4.03 28.70 -5.61
CA THR A 49 3.93 29.23 -6.98
C THR A 49 3.68 28.12 -8.00
N THR A 50 3.21 28.47 -9.19
CA THR A 50 3.03 27.48 -10.27
C THR A 50 4.35 26.81 -10.65
N ALA A 51 5.47 27.53 -10.66
CA ALA A 51 6.77 26.95 -10.98
C ALA A 51 7.22 25.92 -9.92
N GLU A 52 7.06 26.24 -8.63
CA GLU A 52 7.38 25.32 -7.53
C GLU A 52 6.51 24.07 -7.57
N ARG A 53 5.20 24.23 -7.81
CA ARG A 53 4.28 23.09 -7.95
C ARG A 53 4.63 22.22 -9.15
N SER A 54 4.99 22.81 -10.30
CA SER A 54 5.41 22.06 -11.49
C SER A 54 6.70 21.28 -11.27
N ALA A 55 7.70 21.86 -10.59
CA ALA A 55 8.92 21.15 -10.23
C ALA A 55 8.64 20.00 -9.25
N ALA A 56 7.84 20.25 -8.21
CA ALA A 56 7.43 19.23 -7.25
C ALA A 56 6.59 18.11 -7.89
N LEU A 57 5.82 18.42 -8.93
CA LEU A 57 5.07 17.42 -9.70
C LEU A 57 6.01 16.47 -10.45
N ALA A 58 7.08 16.99 -11.06
CA ALA A 58 8.09 16.17 -11.73
C ALA A 58 8.86 15.28 -10.71
N ASP A 59 9.20 15.84 -9.55
CA ASP A 59 9.80 15.09 -8.43
C ASP A 59 8.86 13.97 -7.96
N TRP A 60 7.56 14.27 -7.84
CA TRP A 60 6.56 13.29 -7.44
C TRP A 60 6.43 12.17 -8.45
N GLN A 61 6.35 12.49 -9.75
CA GLN A 61 6.27 11.48 -10.82
C GLN A 61 7.47 10.54 -10.77
N THR A 62 8.69 11.08 -10.62
CA THR A 62 9.92 10.28 -10.53
C THR A 62 9.90 9.38 -9.30
N ALA A 63 9.48 9.88 -8.14
CA ALA A 63 9.41 9.11 -6.91
C ALA A 63 8.32 8.01 -6.99
N ALA A 64 7.17 8.32 -7.58
CA ALA A 64 6.06 7.39 -7.78
C ALA A 64 6.44 6.25 -8.73
N GLU A 65 7.15 6.55 -9.84
CA GLU A 65 7.64 5.53 -10.77
C GLU A 65 8.63 4.59 -10.08
N ARG A 66 9.60 5.12 -9.34
CA ARG A 66 10.55 4.31 -8.56
C ARG A 66 9.87 3.41 -7.55
N LEU A 67 8.83 3.92 -6.87
CA LEU A 67 8.02 3.14 -5.95
C LEU A 67 7.26 2.03 -6.69
N ALA A 68 6.63 2.33 -7.82
CA ALA A 68 5.88 1.37 -8.61
C ALA A 68 6.78 0.21 -9.08
N VAL A 69 7.95 0.51 -9.64
CA VAL A 69 8.92 -0.50 -10.07
C VAL A 69 9.37 -1.38 -8.90
N ALA A 70 9.68 -0.77 -7.75
CA ALA A 70 10.08 -1.52 -6.56
C ALA A 70 8.98 -2.46 -6.04
N LEU A 71 7.73 -2.00 -6.05
CA LEU A 71 6.58 -2.80 -5.62
C LEU A 71 6.27 -3.94 -6.60
N VAL A 72 6.32 -3.70 -7.90
CA VAL A 72 6.14 -4.76 -8.92
C VAL A 72 7.18 -5.86 -8.73
N ALA A 73 8.46 -5.49 -8.65
CA ALA A 73 9.53 -6.46 -8.42
C ALA A 73 9.36 -7.25 -7.10
N ARG A 74 8.83 -6.61 -6.06
CA ARG A 74 8.53 -7.29 -4.79
C ARG A 74 7.37 -8.27 -4.92
N LEU A 75 6.33 -7.92 -5.66
CA LEU A 75 5.17 -8.77 -5.88
C LEU A 75 5.53 -9.97 -6.75
N GLU A 76 6.30 -9.78 -7.83
CA GLU A 76 6.83 -10.85 -8.68
C GLU A 76 7.66 -11.84 -7.85
N SER A 77 8.56 -11.36 -6.99
CA SER A 77 9.33 -12.23 -6.08
C SER A 77 8.45 -13.02 -5.11
N ILE A 78 7.35 -12.44 -4.61
CA ILE A 78 6.44 -13.17 -3.73
C ILE A 78 5.71 -14.27 -4.50
N GLU A 79 5.32 -14.02 -5.75
CA GLU A 79 4.70 -15.02 -6.62
C GLU A 79 5.66 -16.16 -6.96
N GLU A 80 6.92 -15.87 -7.26
CA GLU A 80 7.96 -16.89 -7.49
C GLU A 80 8.25 -17.77 -6.25
N ASP A 81 8.13 -17.19 -5.05
CA ASP A 81 8.31 -17.91 -3.77
C ASP A 81 7.11 -18.82 -3.41
N HIS A 82 5.98 -18.73 -4.12
CA HIS A 82 4.77 -19.55 -3.91
C HIS A 82 4.39 -20.32 -5.20
N PRO A 83 4.94 -21.53 -5.43
CA PRO A 83 4.72 -22.32 -6.65
C PRO A 83 3.30 -22.86 -6.83
#